data_AF-A0A1A0V1P4-F1
#
_entry.id   AF-A0A1A0V1P4-F1
#
_cell.length_a   1.000
_cell.length_b   1.000
_cell.length_c   1.000
_cell.angle_alpha   90.00
_cell.angle_beta   90.00
_cell.angle_gamma   90.00
#
_symmetry.space_group_name_H-M   'P 1'
#
loop_
_entity.id
_entity.type
_entity.pdbx_description
1 polymer ?
#
loop_
_entity_poly.entity_id
_entity_poly.type
_entity_poly.pdbx_seq_one_letter_code
_entity_poly.pdbx_strand_id
1 'polypeptide(L)'
;MSSNTPEPVTVDETGDAVDDGRPVVLEPTPPGLWRALLGGAVAVLAPLFGFLIGGMIGAGAVGEAVDPLFVSLFAGIVVGGIGVLVALSGGARLWRHFHRKDAVEPWAPNAG
;
A
#
# COMPACT_ATOMS: atom_id res chain seq x y z
N MET A 1 -0.57 47.19 -39.99
CA MET A 1 -0.07 46.26 -38.95
C MET A 1 -1.06 46.30 -37.80
N SER A 2 -1.96 45.31 -37.72
CA SER A 2 -2.96 45.23 -36.64
C SER A 2 -2.33 44.62 -35.40
N SER A 3 -2.54 45.25 -34.24
CA SER A 3 -2.06 44.78 -32.95
C SER A 3 -2.83 43.52 -32.53
N ASN A 4 -2.17 42.37 -32.47
CA ASN A 4 -2.71 41.14 -31.88
C ASN A 4 -2.56 41.17 -30.35
N THR A 5 -2.94 42.26 -29.70
CA THR A 5 -3.01 42.31 -28.24
C THR A 5 -4.25 41.52 -27.84
N PRO A 6 -4.13 40.38 -27.15
CA PRO A 6 -5.28 39.69 -26.59
C PRO A 6 -5.90 40.65 -25.58
N GLU A 7 -7.16 41.04 -25.78
CA GLU A 7 -7.89 41.75 -24.74
C GLU A 7 -7.85 40.89 -23.47
N PRO A 8 -7.52 41.48 -22.30
CA PRO A 8 -7.64 40.75 -21.06
C PRO A 8 -9.10 40.32 -20.93
N VAL A 9 -9.33 39.02 -20.84
CA VAL A 9 -10.64 38.48 -20.47
C VAL A 9 -11.02 39.14 -19.15
N THR A 10 -11.97 40.07 -19.20
CA THR A 10 -12.60 40.59 -18.00
C THR A 10 -13.35 39.42 -17.39
N VAL A 11 -12.73 38.78 -16.41
CA VAL A 11 -13.41 37.85 -15.51
C VAL A 11 -14.48 38.72 -14.85
N ASP A 12 -15.72 38.52 -15.29
CA ASP A 12 -16.88 39.19 -14.75
C ASP A 12 -16.98 38.81 -13.26
N GLU A 13 -16.53 39.71 -12.37
CA GLU A 13 -16.69 39.60 -10.91
C GLU A 13 -18.16 39.82 -10.50
N THR A 14 -19.11 39.29 -11.29
CA THR A 14 -20.54 39.31 -11.03
C THR A 14 -21.03 37.88 -10.85
N GLY A 15 -20.74 37.32 -9.68
CA GLY A 15 -21.22 36.00 -9.30
C GLY A 15 -20.09 35.14 -8.79
N ASP A 16 -19.88 35.23 -7.49
CA ASP A 16 -19.14 34.31 -6.64
C ASP A 16 -19.78 32.89 -6.70
N ALA A 17 -19.76 32.28 -7.88
CA ALA A 17 -19.86 30.85 -8.04
C ALA A 17 -18.42 30.36 -8.15
N VAL A 18 -17.77 30.22 -6.98
CA VAL A 18 -16.71 29.23 -6.82
C VAL A 18 -17.18 28.00 -7.57
N ASP A 19 -16.49 27.62 -8.65
CA ASP A 19 -16.75 26.35 -9.34
C ASP A 19 -16.39 25.27 -8.32
N ASP A 20 -17.36 24.95 -7.47
CA ASP A 20 -17.29 23.95 -6.43
C ASP A 20 -17.10 22.63 -7.17
N GLY A 21 -15.83 22.29 -7.41
CA GLY A 21 -15.43 21.17 -8.23
C GLY A 21 -16.22 19.92 -7.85
N ARG A 22 -16.60 19.13 -8.87
CA ARG A 22 -17.47 17.95 -8.72
C ARG A 22 -17.11 17.16 -7.46
N PRO A 23 -18.04 16.95 -6.51
CA PRO A 23 -17.74 16.26 -5.27
C PRO A 23 -17.26 14.84 -5.56
N VAL A 24 -16.00 14.56 -5.25
CA VAL A 24 -15.40 13.22 -5.38
C VAL A 24 -15.65 12.47 -4.08
N VAL A 25 -16.52 11.46 -4.13
CA VAL A 25 -16.72 10.54 -3.01
C VAL A 25 -15.63 9.48 -3.08
N LEU A 26 -14.70 9.48 -2.12
CA LEU A 26 -13.68 8.44 -1.99
C LEU A 26 -14.28 7.24 -1.27
N GLU A 27 -14.25 6.07 -1.91
CA GLU A 27 -14.58 4.83 -1.22
C GLU A 27 -13.47 4.50 -0.20
N PRO A 28 -13.81 4.24 1.08
CA PRO A 28 -12.84 3.85 2.07
C PRO A 28 -12.12 2.56 1.68
N THR A 29 -10.79 2.55 1.77
CA THR A 29 -10.00 1.36 1.45
C THR A 29 -10.38 0.21 2.40
N PRO A 30 -10.57 -1.03 1.91
CA PRO A 30 -11.04 -2.13 2.74
C PRO A 30 -10.15 -2.40 3.97
N PRO A 31 -10.76 -2.65 5.15
CA PRO A 31 -10.01 -2.86 6.38
C PRO A 31 -9.19 -4.14 6.31
N GLY A 32 -7.85 -4.00 6.31
CA GLY A 32 -6.91 -5.12 6.23
C GLY A 32 -6.06 -5.13 4.96
N LEU A 33 -6.45 -4.39 3.91
CA LEU A 33 -5.70 -4.31 2.65
C LEU A 33 -4.26 -3.83 2.87
N TRP A 34 -4.09 -2.71 3.57
CA TRP A 34 -2.76 -2.15 3.84
C TRP A 34 -1.85 -3.08 4.64
N ARG A 35 -2.42 -3.83 5.59
CA ARG A 35 -1.66 -4.82 6.37
C ARG A 35 -1.25 -6.01 5.52
N ALA A 36 -2.14 -6.49 4.64
CA ALA A 36 -1.83 -7.55 3.69
C ALA A 36 -0.72 -7.12 2.72
N LEU A 37 -0.84 -5.93 2.14
CA LEU A 37 0.10 -5.40 1.14
C LEU A 37 1.48 -5.12 1.76
N LEU A 38 1.54 -4.34 2.84
CA LEU A 38 2.80 -4.01 3.49
C LEU A 38 3.45 -5.24 4.14
N GLY A 39 2.66 -6.09 4.79
CA GLY A 39 3.15 -7.35 5.35
C GLY A 39 3.75 -8.26 4.28
N GLY A 40 3.07 -8.40 3.13
CA GLY A 40 3.56 -9.18 1.99
C GLY A 40 4.83 -8.59 1.39
N ALA A 41 4.88 -7.27 1.21
CA ALA A 41 6.08 -6.59 0.74
C ALA A 41 7.27 -6.83 1.68
N VAL A 42 7.08 -6.68 3.00
CA VAL A 42 8.13 -6.93 4.00
C VAL A 42 8.53 -8.41 4.02
N ALA A 43 7.58 -9.33 3.90
CA ALA A 43 7.84 -10.78 3.88
C ALA A 43 8.82 -11.19 2.77
N VAL A 44 8.71 -10.56 1.60
CA VAL A 44 9.55 -10.85 0.44
C VAL A 44 10.85 -10.04 0.46
N LEU A 45 10.75 -8.74 0.76
CA LEU A 45 11.90 -7.85 0.68
C LEU A 45 12.89 -8.05 1.82
N ALA A 46 12.44 -8.32 3.05
CA ALA A 46 13.34 -8.39 4.19
C ALA A 46 14.40 -9.52 4.08
N PRO A 47 14.07 -10.76 3.67
CA PRO A 47 15.09 -11.79 3.44
C PRO A 47 16.06 -11.41 2.31
N LEU A 48 15.55 -10.77 1.25
CA LEU A 48 16.35 -10.36 0.09
C LEU A 48 17.34 -9.25 0.46
N PHE A 49 16.90 -8.28 1.26
CA PHE A 49 17.79 -7.26 1.84
C PHE A 49 18.77 -7.86 2.85
N GLY A 50 18.33 -8.79 3.70
CA GLY A 50 19.22 -9.49 4.63
C GLY A 50 20.36 -10.21 3.90
N PHE A 51 20.04 -10.93 2.83
CA PHE A 51 21.03 -11.55 1.96
C PHE A 51 21.96 -10.52 1.31
N LEU A 52 21.41 -9.45 0.71
CA LEU A 52 22.18 -8.44 0.00
C LEU A 52 23.14 -7.70 0.93
N ILE A 53 22.68 -7.27 2.10
CA ILE A 53 23.50 -6.57 3.09
C ILE A 53 24.62 -7.49 3.59
N GLY A 54 24.32 -8.76 3.87
CA GLY A 54 25.34 -9.75 4.23
C GLY A 54 26.40 -9.94 3.17
N GLY A 55 25.96 -10.06 1.91
CA GLY A 55 26.86 -10.17 0.76
C GLY A 55 27.73 -8.92 0.56
N MET A 56 27.20 -7.72 0.84
CA MET A 56 27.96 -6.46 0.78
C MET A 56 29.03 -6.36 1.87
N ILE A 57 28.78 -6.93 3.06
CA ILE A 57 29.76 -6.98 4.15
C ILE A 57 30.88 -7.97 3.82
N GLY A 58 30.55 -9.07 3.12
CA GLY A 58 31.50 -10.09 2.68
C GLY A 58 31.67 -11.24 3.68
N ALA A 59 32.45 -12.24 3.28
CA ALA A 59 32.74 -13.41 4.13
C ALA A 59 33.53 -12.96 5.37
N GLY A 60 33.09 -13.42 6.54
CA GLY A 60 33.72 -13.09 7.84
C GLY A 60 35.21 -13.38 7.87
N ALA A 61 35.94 -12.69 8.74
CA ALA A 61 37.37 -12.88 8.86
C ALA A 61 37.70 -14.29 9.38
N VAL A 62 38.88 -14.82 9.02
CA VAL A 62 39.33 -16.13 9.51
C VAL A 62 39.42 -16.09 11.05
N GLY A 63 38.58 -16.87 11.71
CA GLY A 63 38.45 -16.92 13.18
C GLY A 63 37.15 -16.36 13.73
N GLU A 64 36.29 -15.78 12.89
CA GLU A 64 34.97 -15.31 13.29
C GLU A 64 33.99 -16.48 13.43
N ALA A 65 33.29 -16.56 14.56
CA ALA A 65 32.44 -17.70 14.89
C ALA A 65 31.14 -17.74 14.07
N VAL A 66 30.72 -16.61 13.47
CA VAL A 66 29.48 -16.50 12.72
C VAL A 66 29.71 -15.63 11.48
N ASP A 67 29.35 -16.16 10.30
CA ASP A 67 29.45 -15.44 9.04
C ASP A 67 28.45 -14.27 9.00
N PRO A 68 28.89 -13.03 8.67
CA PRO A 68 28.00 -11.89 8.47
C PRO A 68 26.81 -12.18 7.56
N LEU A 69 27.00 -12.99 6.50
CA LEU A 69 25.93 -13.38 5.58
C LEU A 69 24.84 -14.18 6.29
N PHE A 70 25.23 -15.08 7.20
CA PHE A 70 24.28 -15.88 7.95
C PHE A 70 23.47 -15.00 8.90
N VAL A 71 24.13 -14.10 9.63
CA VAL A 71 23.47 -13.22 10.62
C VAL A 71 22.47 -12.29 9.94
N SER A 72 22.88 -11.65 8.84
CA SER A 72 22.02 -10.70 8.13
C SER A 72 20.84 -11.39 7.44
N LEU A 73 21.07 -12.56 6.84
CA LEU A 73 20.00 -13.37 6.25
C LEU A 73 19.01 -13.84 7.31
N PHE A 74 19.51 -14.34 8.44
CA PHE A 74 18.67 -14.78 9.55
C PHE A 74 17.81 -13.63 10.07
N ALA A 75 18.40 -12.45 10.28
CA ALA A 75 17.65 -11.25 10.66
C ALA A 75 16.57 -10.91 9.62
N GLY A 76 16.91 -10.95 8.33
CA GLY A 76 15.97 -10.74 7.23
C GLY A 76 14.81 -11.74 7.22
N ILE A 77 15.08 -13.03 7.49
CA ILE A 77 14.05 -14.07 7.60
C ILE A 77 13.13 -13.84 8.79
N VAL A 78 13.67 -13.47 9.96
CA VAL A 78 12.87 -13.18 11.15
C VAL A 78 11.93 -11.99 10.89
N VAL A 79 12.47 -10.90 10.32
CA VAL A 79 11.67 -9.73 9.94
C VAL A 79 10.64 -10.10 8.86
N GLY A 80 11.03 -10.88 7.86
CA GLY A 80 10.14 -11.39 6.82
C GLY A 80 9.00 -12.25 7.39
N GLY A 81 9.30 -13.10 8.37
CA GLY A 81 8.32 -13.92 9.08
C GLY A 81 7.29 -13.08 9.83
N ILE A 82 7.73 -11.99 10.49
CA ILE A 82 6.81 -11.00 11.08
C ILE A 82 5.93 -10.37 9.99
N GLY A 83 6.52 -10.03 8.84
CA GLY A 83 5.78 -9.56 7.65
C GLY A 83 4.68 -10.53 7.23
N VAL A 84 4.96 -11.84 7.20
CA VAL A 84 3.96 -12.88 6.89
C VAL A 84 2.83 -12.87 7.92
N LEU A 85 3.13 -12.80 9.22
CA LEU A 85 2.10 -12.74 10.27
C LEU A 85 1.21 -11.51 10.11
N VAL A 86 1.81 -10.35 9.82
CA VAL A 86 1.07 -9.10 9.52
C VAL A 86 0.20 -9.28 8.28
N ALA A 87 0.75 -9.87 7.21
CA ALA A 87 0.04 -10.08 5.95
C ALA A 87 -1.19 -10.97 6.14
N LEU A 88 -1.03 -12.09 6.85
CA LEU A 88 -2.10 -13.01 7.19
C LEU A 88 -3.15 -12.35 8.08
N SER A 89 -2.74 -11.54 9.06
CA SER A 89 -3.69 -10.80 9.91
C SER A 89 -4.52 -9.79 9.10
N GLY A 90 -3.90 -9.13 8.12
CA GLY A 90 -4.55 -8.21 7.20
C GLY A 90 -5.50 -8.93 6.25
N GLY A 91 -5.03 -10.00 5.62
CA GLY A 91 -5.82 -10.84 4.72
C GLY A 91 -7.01 -11.49 5.41
N ALA A 92 -6.84 -12.00 6.63
CA ALA A 92 -7.93 -12.58 7.42
C ALA A 92 -8.97 -11.51 7.80
N ARG A 93 -8.55 -10.27 8.08
CA ARG A 93 -9.49 -9.16 8.36
C ARG A 93 -10.24 -8.73 7.10
N LEU A 94 -9.55 -8.72 5.96
CA LEU A 94 -10.12 -8.40 4.66
C LEU A 94 -11.15 -9.46 4.23
N TRP A 95 -10.79 -10.73 4.34
CA TRP A 95 -11.66 -11.87 4.04
C TRP A 95 -12.95 -11.84 4.86
N ARG A 96 -12.85 -11.60 6.18
CA ARG A 96 -14.01 -11.41 7.05
C ARG A 96 -14.89 -10.21 6.66
N HIS A 97 -14.30 -9.14 6.12
CA HIS A 97 -15.07 -7.97 5.68
C HIS A 97 -15.90 -8.27 4.43
N PHE A 98 -15.37 -9.02 3.47
CA PHE A 98 -16.09 -9.43 2.27
C PHE A 98 -17.17 -10.48 2.55
N HIS A 99 -16.87 -11.50 3.36
CA HIS A 99 -17.85 -12.56 3.68
C HIS A 99 -19.07 -12.05 4.47
N ARG A 100 -18.92 -10.92 5.19
CA ARG A 100 -20.05 -10.26 5.86
C ARG A 100 -20.99 -9.55 4.89
N LYS A 101 -20.52 -9.14 3.71
CA LYS A 101 -21.35 -8.50 2.67
C LYS A 101 -22.15 -9.56 1.91
N ASP A 102 -21.51 -10.68 1.57
CA ASP A 102 -22.14 -11.80 0.87
C ASP A 102 -23.28 -12.43 1.69
N ALA A 103 -23.17 -12.43 3.03
CA ALA A 103 -24.22 -12.90 3.94
C ALA A 103 -25.40 -11.94 4.11
N VAL A 104 -25.29 -10.67 3.68
CA VAL A 104 -26.35 -9.64 3.78
C VAL A 104 -27.15 -9.51 2.48
N GLU A 105 -26.60 -9.93 1.32
CA GLU A 105 -27.33 -10.08 0.05
C GLU A 105 -27.76 -11.53 -0.34
N PRO A 106 -28.40 -12.37 0.52
CA PRO A 106 -28.91 -13.67 0.04
C PRO A 106 -30.26 -13.62 -0.68
N TRP A 107 -31.02 -12.51 -0.61
CA TRP A 107 -32.39 -12.50 -1.09
C TRP A 107 -32.87 -11.06 -1.35
N ALA A 108 -32.94 -10.67 -2.62
CA ALA A 108 -33.90 -9.67 -3.07
C ALA A 108 -35.01 -10.40 -3.83
N PRO A 109 -36.07 -10.87 -3.16
CA PRO A 109 -37.28 -11.26 -3.83
C PRO A 109 -38.20 -10.04 -3.99
N ASN A 110 -38.76 -9.95 -5.19
CA ASN A 110 -39.99 -9.25 -5.55
C ASN A 110 -39.88 -7.73 -5.83
N ALA A 111 -39.71 -7.40 -7.12
CA ALA A 111 -40.51 -6.35 -7.73
C ALA A 111 -41.50 -7.06 -8.66
N GLY A 112 -42.66 -7.41 -8.11
CA GLY A 112 -43.87 -7.71 -8.87
C GLY A 112 -44.60 -6.41 -9.20
#